data_AF-A0A432FB42-F1
#
_entry.id   AF-A0A432FB42-F1
#
_cell.length_a   1.000
_cell.length_b   1.000
_cell.length_c   1.000
_cell.angle_alpha   90.00
_cell.angle_beta   90.00
_cell.angle_gamma   90.00
#
_symmetry.space_group_name_H-M   'P 1'
#
loop_
_entity.id
_entity.type
_entity.pdbx_description
1 polymer ?
#
loop_
_entity_poly.entity_id
_entity_poly.type
_entity_poly.pdbx_seq_one_letter_code
_entity_poly.pdbx_strand_id
1 'polypeptide(L)' 'MVKLRLKRMGSKFNAFYRIVAADARAPRDGRFIEEIGYYNPNSKELKIEVAKKDK' A
#
# COMPACT_ATOMS: atom_id res chain seq x y z
N MET A 1 -1.04 12.14 -11.65
CA MET A 1 0.05 11.16 -11.95
C MET A 1 -0.04 10.06 -10.91
N VAL A 2 -0.01 8.81 -11.37
CA VAL A 2 -0.05 7.64 -10.49
C VAL A 2 1.28 7.52 -9.74
N LYS A 3 1.19 7.31 -8.42
CA LYS A 3 2.33 7.09 -7.54
C LYS A 3 2.09 5.84 -6.69
N LEU A 4 3.15 5.11 -6.42
CA LEU A 4 3.16 4.09 -5.38
C LEU A 4 3.26 4.79 -4.02
N ARG A 5 2.35 4.45 -3.11
CA ARG A 5 2.29 5.06 -1.78
C ARG A 5 1.93 4.04 -0.71
N LEU A 6 2.31 4.36 0.53
CA LEU A 6 1.93 3.58 1.70
C LEU A 6 0.63 4.13 2.30
N LYS A 7 -0.39 3.29 2.36
CA LYS A 7 -1.62 3.55 3.12
C LYS A 7 -1.46 3.02 4.54
N ARG A 8 -1.67 3.87 5.54
CA ARG A 8 -1.52 3.46 6.95
C ARG A 8 -2.79 2.74 7.42
N MET A 9 -2.59 1.58 8.00
CA MET A 9 -3.58 0.73 8.62
C MET A 9 -3.10 0.34 10.03
N GLY A 10 -3.97 -0.34 10.78
CA GLY A 10 -3.68 -0.78 12.14
C GLY A 10 -4.09 0.23 13.21
N SER A 11 -3.73 -0.06 14.46
CA SER A 11 -4.12 0.72 15.62
C SER A 11 -3.00 1.64 16.09
N LYS A 12 -3.28 2.43 17.13
CA LYS A 12 -2.25 3.22 17.81
C LYS A 12 -1.14 2.27 18.28
N PHE A 13 0.12 2.62 17.98
CA PHE A 13 1.32 1.80 18.23
C PHE A 13 1.43 0.47 17.47
N ASN A 14 0.43 0.06 16.68
CA ASN A 14 0.51 -1.11 15.81
C ASN A 14 0.35 -0.67 14.36
N ALA A 15 1.41 -0.08 13.79
CA ALA A 15 1.40 0.37 12.41
C ALA A 15 1.44 -0.83 11.44
N PHE A 16 0.59 -0.79 10.43
CA PHE A 16 0.63 -1.69 9.28
C PHE A 16 0.48 -0.85 8.01
N TYR A 17 1.20 -1.16 6.95
CA TYR A 17 1.16 -0.38 5.71
C TYR A 17 0.74 -1.24 4.54
N ARG A 18 -0.17 -0.72 3.71
CA ARG A 18 -0.48 -1.31 2.40
C ARG A 18 0.22 -0.52 1.32
N ILE A 19 0.83 -1.22 0.37
CA ILE A 19 1.47 -0.63 -0.81
C ILE A 19 0.38 -0.52 -1.87
N VAL A 20 0.01 0.70 -2.23
CA VAL A 20 -1.07 0.97 -3.18
C VAL A 20 -0.60 1.88 -4.31
N ALA A 21 -1.10 1.63 -5.52
CA ALA A 21 -1.00 2.59 -6.61
C ALA A 21 -2.21 3.53 -6.56
N ALA A 22 -1.97 4.84 -6.52
CA ALA A 22 -3.04 5.82 -6.52
C ALA A 22 -2.62 7.12 -7.22
N ASP A 23 -3.59 7.93 -7.64
CA ASP A 23 -3.29 9.27 -8.13
C ASP A 23 -2.75 10.16 -6.99
N ALA A 24 -1.78 11.01 -7.31
CA ALA A 24 -1.12 11.91 -6.37
C ALA A 24 -2.08 12.85 -5.61
N ARG A 25 -3.25 13.17 -6.16
CA ARG A 25 -4.24 14.07 -5.53
C ARG A 25 -5.17 13.34 -4.56
N ALA A 26 -5.22 12.01 -4.61
CA ALA A 26 -6.12 11.24 -3.74
C ALA A 26 -5.66 11.33 -2.27
N PRO A 27 -6.56 11.37 -1.29
CA PRO A 27 -6.18 11.36 0.12
C PRO A 27 -5.49 10.04 0.49
N ARG A 28 -4.58 10.06 1.48
CA ARG A 28 -3.72 8.93 1.88
C ARG A 28 -4.50 7.62 2.06
N ASP A 29 -5.61 7.69 2.79
CA ASP A 29 -6.39 6.52 3.18
C ASP A 29 -7.66 6.31 2.31
N GLY A 30 -7.87 7.15 1.29
CA GLY A 30 -9.04 7.08 0.42
C GLY A 30 -8.87 6.18 -0.81
N ARG A 31 -9.50 6.58 -1.92
CA ARG A 31 -9.55 5.80 -3.16
C ARG A 31 -8.15 5.56 -3.74
N PHE A 32 -7.90 4.32 -4.13
CA PHE A 32 -6.69 3.87 -4.82
C PHE A 32 -7.10 3.03 -6.05
N ILE A 33 -6.15 2.80 -6.96
CA ILE A 33 -6.37 2.05 -8.21
C ILE A 33 -6.24 0.56 -7.90
N GLU A 34 -5.12 0.16 -7.31
CA GLU A 34 -4.83 -1.23 -6.94
C GLU A 34 -3.94 -1.33 -5.70
N GLU A 35 -4.05 -2.46 -5.01
CA GLU A 35 -3.18 -2.87 -3.91
C GLU A 35 -2.15 -3.85 -4.44
N ILE A 36 -0.87 -3.54 -4.25
CA ILE A 36 0.28 -4.27 -4.81
C ILE A 36 0.92 -5.16 -3.73
N GLY A 37 0.63 -4.88 -2.47
CA GLY A 37 1.13 -5.66 -1.36
C GLY A 37 1.04 -4.93 -0.03
N TYR A 38 1.85 -5.35 0.92
CA TYR A 38 1.88 -4.78 2.26
C TYR A 38 3.28 -4.79 2.85
N TYR A 39 3.44 -3.96 3.87
CA TYR A 39 4.62 -3.84 4.69
C TYR A 39 4.22 -3.76 6.17
N ASN A 40 4.80 -4.63 6.99
CA ASN A 40 4.63 -4.61 8.43
C ASN A 40 5.95 -4.18 9.11
N PRO A 41 6.02 -2.98 9.72
CA PRO A 41 7.24 -2.50 10.37
C PRO A 41 7.59 -3.29 11.64
N ASN A 42 6.61 -3.91 12.31
CA ASN A 42 6.83 -4.62 13.56
C ASN A 42 7.52 -5.97 13.31
N SER A 43 7.09 -6.71 12.29
CA SER A 43 7.73 -7.96 11.86
C SER A 43 8.83 -7.75 10.80
N LYS A 44 8.97 -6.53 10.27
CA LYS A 44 9.81 -6.18 9.11
C LYS A 44 9.48 -7.01 7.86
N GLU A 45 8.27 -7.53 7.77
CA GLU A 45 7.81 -8.30 6.62
C GLU A 45 7.36 -7.36 5.50
N LEU A 46 7.88 -7.61 4.31
CA LEU A 46 7.48 -6.95 3.08
C LEU A 46 6.96 -8.04 2.13
N LYS A 47 5.68 -7.95 1.76
CA LYS A 47 5.09 -8.82 0.75
C LYS A 47 4.64 -7.97 -0.43
N ILE A 48 5.17 -8.28 -1.60
CA ILE A 48 4.79 -7.65 -2.86
C ILE A 48 4.25 -8.74 -3.76
N GLU A 49 3.02 -8.59 -4.22
CA GLU A 49 2.38 -9.52 -5.15
C GLU A 49 2.72 -9.08 -6.57
N VAL A 50 3.84 -9.60 -7.10
CA VAL A 50 4.36 -9.27 -8.46
C VAL A 50 3.57 -9.99 -9.56
N ALA A 51 2.31 -10.36 -9.31
CA ALA A 51 1.57 -11.28 -10.17
C ALA A 51 0.28 -10.67 -10.71
N LYS A 52 0.42 -9.65 -11.54
CA LYS A 52 -0.44 -9.46 -12.71
C LYS A 52 0.45 -9.12 -13.91
N LYS A 53 0.94 -10.18 -14.56
CA LYS A 53 1.41 -10.08 -15.94
C LYS A 53 0.18 -9.73 -16.77
N ASP A 54 0.03 -8.45 -17.09
CA ASP A 54 -0.80 -8.05 -18.21
C ASP A 54 -0.25 -8.75 -19.45
N LYS A 55 -1.13 -9.51 -20.10
CA LYS A 55 -0.92 -10.11 -21.41
C LYS A 55 -0.99 -9.04 -22.48
#